data_AF-X1AAS7-F1
#
_entry.id   AF-X1AAS7-F1
#
_cell.length_a   1.000
_cell.length_b   1.000
_cell.length_c   1.000
_cell.angle_alpha   90.00
_cell.angle_beta   90.00
_cell.angle_gamma   90.00
#
_symmetry.space_group_name_H-M   'P 1'
#
loop_
_entity.id
_entity.type
_entity.pdbx_description
1 polymer ?
#
loop_
_entity_poly.entity_id
_entity_poly.type
_entity_poly.pdbx_seq_one_letter_code
_entity_poly.pdbx_strand_id
1 'polypeptide(L)'
;ATYTEKKDEDFALSLGAEKFIVKPVEPNVFLKILKEITEAHKKGTLVATKESIKEEEIYLAEYNKRLIKKLERKVLDLEKSEKRLRKTMEDTIFTISKIAEIRDPYTSGHQKNVSQIATFIAHEMKLPQDKIEGIRIASLVHDIGKISLPAEILNKPTKLSEIEYSLIKDHSQVGYDVLKSIEFPWPVAQLTLQHHERLNGSGYPQGLKGEDILLEARIIGVAGYP
;
A
#
# COMPACT_ATOMS: atom_id res chain seq x y z
N ALA A 1 24.41 32.72 -15.99
CA ALA A 1 25.41 32.63 -14.92
C ALA A 1 26.63 33.46 -15.32
N THR A 2 27.23 34.18 -14.38
CA THR A 2 28.41 35.03 -14.59
C THR A 2 29.63 34.12 -14.56
N TYR A 3 30.01 33.59 -15.71
CA TYR A 3 31.21 32.77 -15.88
C TYR A 3 32.41 33.70 -16.12
N THR A 4 33.15 34.02 -15.07
CA THR A 4 34.26 34.99 -15.12
C THR A 4 35.53 34.45 -14.50
N GLU A 5 35.53 33.20 -14.05
CA GLU A 5 36.67 32.58 -13.39
C GLU A 5 37.47 31.70 -14.35
N LYS A 6 38.78 31.56 -14.12
CA LYS A 6 39.67 30.72 -14.95
C LYS A 6 39.20 29.26 -15.06
N LYS A 7 38.53 28.75 -14.01
CA LYS A 7 37.89 27.42 -14.00
C LYS A 7 36.76 27.29 -15.04
N ASP A 8 36.08 28.38 -15.35
CA ASP A 8 34.99 28.40 -16.32
C ASP A 8 35.54 28.46 -17.76
N GLU A 9 36.68 29.13 -17.95
CA GLU A 9 37.45 29.12 -19.20
C GLU A 9 37.98 27.71 -19.49
N ASP A 10 38.62 27.07 -18.51
CA ASP A 10 39.15 25.71 -18.64
C ASP A 10 38.02 24.70 -18.95
N PHE A 11 36.85 24.83 -18.30
CA PHE A 11 35.68 23.99 -18.57
C PHE A 11 35.09 24.25 -19.97
N ALA A 12 34.96 25.50 -20.40
CA ALA A 12 34.45 25.84 -21.73
C ALA A 12 35.36 25.29 -22.85
N LEU A 13 36.68 25.43 -22.68
CA LEU A 13 37.66 24.88 -23.61
C LEU A 13 37.60 23.35 -23.65
N SER A 14 37.38 22.68 -22.50
CA SER A 14 37.22 21.21 -22.44
C SER A 14 35.96 20.69 -23.15
N LEU A 15 34.91 21.52 -23.26
CA LEU A 15 33.69 21.20 -24.01
C LEU A 15 33.80 21.48 -25.52
N GLY A 16 35.00 21.83 -26.00
CA GLY A 16 35.25 22.12 -27.41
C GLY A 16 34.96 23.57 -27.82
N ALA A 17 34.85 24.50 -26.87
CA ALA A 17 34.81 25.93 -27.21
C ALA A 17 36.19 26.40 -27.72
N GLU A 18 36.19 27.22 -28.77
CA GLU A 18 37.42 27.67 -29.43
C GLU A 18 38.02 28.93 -28.80
N LYS A 19 37.17 29.77 -28.18
CA LYS A 19 37.57 30.94 -27.37
C LYS A 19 36.52 31.19 -26.28
N PHE A 20 36.99 31.64 -25.12
CA PHE A 20 36.17 32.09 -24.01
C PHE A 20 36.14 33.62 -23.95
N ILE A 21 34.96 34.22 -23.75
CA ILE A 21 34.79 35.69 -23.69
C ILE A 21 34.17 36.07 -22.35
N VAL A 22 34.96 36.77 -21.54
CA VAL A 22 34.53 37.31 -20.23
C VAL A 22 33.78 38.62 -20.45
N LYS A 23 32.63 38.80 -19.80
CA LYS A 23 31.85 40.04 -19.82
C LYS A 23 32.10 40.89 -18.57
N PRO A 24 32.01 42.23 -18.66
CA PRO A 24 31.69 43.01 -19.86
C PRO A 24 32.88 43.15 -20.81
N VAL A 25 32.62 43.15 -22.12
CA VAL A 25 33.63 43.35 -23.16
C VAL A 25 33.19 44.52 -24.04
N GLU A 26 34.14 45.40 -24.39
CA GLU A 26 33.84 46.52 -25.27
C GLU A 26 33.49 46.07 -26.70
N PRO A 27 32.51 46.71 -27.37
CA PRO A 27 32.06 46.30 -28.71
C PRO A 27 33.18 46.16 -29.75
N ASN A 28 34.17 47.06 -29.72
CA ASN A 28 35.29 47.04 -30.65
C ASN A 28 36.22 45.84 -30.42
N VAL A 29 36.43 45.47 -29.16
CA VAL A 29 37.24 44.31 -28.76
C VAL A 29 36.53 43.03 -29.17
N PHE A 30 35.21 42.96 -28.98
CA PHE A 30 34.39 41.82 -29.42
C PHE A 30 34.45 41.61 -30.93
N LEU A 31 34.29 42.69 -31.71
CA LEU A 31 34.35 42.64 -33.17
C LEU A 31 35.73 42.18 -33.69
N LYS A 32 36.81 42.58 -33.01
CA LYS A 32 38.16 42.11 -33.33
C LYS A 32 38.30 40.60 -33.09
N ILE A 33 37.81 40.11 -31.96
CA ILE A 33 37.82 38.68 -31.62
C ILE A 33 37.05 37.87 -32.67
N LEU A 34 35.86 38.34 -33.08
CA LEU A 34 35.07 37.68 -34.12
C LEU A 34 35.78 37.64 -35.48
N LYS A 35 36.45 38.73 -35.87
CA LYS A 35 37.23 38.77 -37.11
C LYS A 35 38.38 37.77 -37.09
N GLU A 36 39.13 37.70 -35.99
CA GLU A 36 40.23 36.75 -35.81
C GLU A 36 39.75 35.29 -35.93
N ILE A 37 38.64 34.94 -35.27
CA ILE A 37 38.05 33.59 -35.34
C ILE A 37 37.61 33.28 -36.78
N THR A 38 36.92 34.22 -37.43
CA THR A 38 36.41 34.03 -38.80
C THR A 38 37.55 33.85 -39.81
N GLU A 39 38.64 34.60 -39.67
CA GLU A 39 39.82 34.46 -40.53
C GLU A 39 40.57 33.15 -40.28
N ALA A 40 40.73 32.74 -39.02
CA ALA A 40 41.40 31.50 -38.68
C ALA A 40 40.59 30.25 -39.10
N HIS A 41 39.25 30.34 -39.11
CA HIS A 41 38.37 29.30 -39.66
C HIS A 41 38.47 29.24 -41.19
N LYS A 42 38.49 30.39 -41.88
CA LYS A 42 38.70 30.46 -43.34
C LYS A 42 40.06 29.93 -43.80
N LYS A 43 41.10 30.12 -42.98
CA LYS A 43 42.46 29.62 -43.24
C LYS A 43 42.64 28.13 -42.92
N GLY A 44 41.62 27.45 -42.38
CA GLY A 44 41.70 26.05 -41.97
C GLY A 44 42.66 25.78 -40.81
N THR A 45 43.13 26.82 -40.13
CA THR A 45 44.02 26.72 -38.95
C THR A 45 43.23 26.48 -37.66
N LEU A 46 41.91 26.64 -37.70
CA LEU A 46 40.99 26.19 -36.65
C LEU A 46 40.30 24.92 -37.12
N VAL A 47 40.67 23.80 -36.51
CA VAL A 47 39.95 22.53 -36.64
C VAL A 47 39.18 22.35 -35.34
N ALA A 48 37.85 22.40 -35.39
CA ALA A 48 37.03 22.03 -34.24
C ALA A 48 37.45 20.64 -33.78
N THR A 49 37.98 20.52 -32.57
CA THR A 49 38.32 19.25 -31.97
C THR A 49 37.03 18.44 -31.82
N LYS A 50 36.81 17.48 -32.73
CA LYS A 50 35.76 16.47 -32.67
C LYS A 50 36.00 15.43 -31.56
N GLU A 51 36.75 15.77 -30.52
CA GLU A 51 36.98 14.88 -29.40
C GLU A 51 35.97 15.16 -28.29
N SER A 52 34.98 14.25 -28.15
CA SER A 52 34.50 13.68 -26.88
C SER A 52 33.12 12.98 -26.94
N ILE A 53 32.50 12.80 -28.12
CA ILE A 53 31.22 12.04 -28.23
C ILE A 53 31.33 10.63 -27.60
N LYS A 54 32.49 9.97 -27.76
CA LYS A 54 32.74 8.64 -27.17
C LYS A 54 32.86 8.66 -25.64
N GLU A 55 33.45 9.69 -25.06
CA GLU A 55 33.60 9.78 -23.60
C GLU A 55 32.27 10.08 -22.93
N GLU A 56 31.45 10.93 -23.56
CA GLU A 56 30.10 11.24 -23.09
C GLU A 56 29.16 10.04 -23.21
N GLU A 57 29.24 9.26 -24.30
CA GLU A 57 28.50 7.98 -24.44
C GLU A 57 28.93 6.94 -23.40
N ILE A 58 30.23 6.80 -23.14
CA ILE A 58 30.75 5.90 -22.10
C ILE A 58 30.28 6.35 -20.71
N TYR A 59 30.37 7.64 -20.42
CA TYR A 59 29.89 8.23 -19.16
C TYR A 59 28.39 7.98 -18.96
N LEU A 60 27.57 8.23 -19.98
CA LEU A 60 26.13 8.04 -19.91
C LEU A 60 25.77 6.56 -19.76
N ALA A 61 26.48 5.66 -20.43
CA ALA A 61 26.31 4.22 -20.28
C ALA A 61 26.65 3.76 -18.84
N GLU A 62 27.74 4.25 -18.26
CA GLU A 62 28.10 3.95 -16.87
C GLU A 62 27.08 4.53 -15.87
N TYR A 63 26.62 5.77 -16.11
CA TYR A 63 25.60 6.42 -15.30
C TYR A 63 24.28 5.63 -15.32
N ASN A 64 23.80 5.27 -16.51
CA ASN A 64 22.58 4.48 -16.68
C ASN A 64 22.72 3.11 -16.01
N LYS A 65 23.88 2.46 -16.13
CA LYS A 65 24.15 1.19 -15.43
C LYS A 65 24.08 1.33 -13.91
N ARG A 66 24.63 2.41 -13.34
CA ARG A 66 24.52 2.71 -11.90
C ARG A 66 23.09 3.00 -11.49
N LEU A 67 22.34 3.73 -12.32
CA LEU A 67 20.94 4.07 -12.07
C LEU A 67 20.04 2.83 -12.07
N ILE A 68 20.18 1.96 -13.08
CA ILE A 68 19.46 0.67 -13.17
C ILE A 68 19.76 -0.18 -11.94
N LYS A 69 21.03 -0.33 -11.56
CA LYS A 69 21.39 -1.09 -10.35
C LYS A 69 20.80 -0.50 -9.06
N LYS A 70 20.66 0.82 -8.99
CA LYS A 70 20.00 1.50 -7.85
C LYS A 70 18.49 1.26 -7.87
N LEU A 71 17.87 1.27 -9.05
CA LEU A 71 16.45 1.00 -9.24
C LEU A 71 16.12 -0.46 -8.87
N GLU A 72 16.88 -1.43 -9.36
CA GLU A 72 16.75 -2.86 -9.01
C GLU A 72 16.80 -3.08 -7.49
N ARG A 73 17.77 -2.44 -6.81
CA ARG A 73 17.86 -2.49 -5.35
C ARG A 73 16.63 -1.92 -4.67
N LYS A 74 16.13 -0.78 -5.15
CA LYS A 74 14.93 -0.14 -4.59
C LYS A 74 13.67 -0.97 -4.81
N VAL A 75 13.53 -1.62 -5.96
CA VAL A 75 12.42 -2.55 -6.23
C VAL A 75 12.48 -3.74 -5.28
N LEU A 76 13.65 -4.37 -5.12
CA LEU A 76 13.84 -5.48 -4.18
C LEU A 76 13.57 -5.09 -2.71
N ASP A 77 13.99 -3.89 -2.31
CA ASP A 77 13.73 -3.37 -0.96
C ASP A 77 12.23 -3.11 -0.75
N LEU A 78 11.53 -2.61 -1.78
CA LEU A 78 10.09 -2.38 -1.75
C LEU A 78 9.31 -3.70 -1.62
N GLU A 79 9.63 -4.71 -2.43
CA GLU A 79 9.01 -6.04 -2.34
C GLU A 79 9.21 -6.67 -0.96
N LYS A 80 10.41 -6.55 -0.38
CA LYS A 80 10.69 -7.03 0.98
C LYS A 80 9.89 -6.27 2.04
N SER A 81 9.76 -4.95 1.89
CA SER A 81 8.98 -4.12 2.79
C SER A 81 7.50 -4.46 2.72
N GLU A 82 6.94 -4.63 1.51
CA GLU A 82 5.56 -5.05 1.28
C GLU A 82 5.28 -6.41 1.92
N LYS A 83 6.14 -7.40 1.67
CA LYS A 83 6.01 -8.73 2.27
C LYS A 83 6.05 -8.69 3.80
N ARG A 84 6.92 -7.85 4.37
CA ARG A 84 7.01 -7.66 5.82
C ARG A 84 5.75 -7.01 6.37
N LEU A 85 5.25 -5.96 5.72
CA LEU A 85 4.04 -5.26 6.12
C LEU A 85 2.82 -6.20 6.10
N ARG A 86 2.66 -6.97 5.00
CA ARG A 86 1.59 -7.96 4.87
C ARG A 86 1.65 -8.99 6.00
N LYS A 87 2.84 -9.55 6.27
CA LYS A 87 3.01 -10.51 7.36
C LYS A 87 2.67 -9.90 8.72
N THR A 88 3.15 -8.70 9.01
CA THR A 88 2.85 -8.01 10.28
C THR A 88 1.36 -7.72 10.43
N MET A 89 0.67 -7.35 9.35
CA MET A 89 -0.78 -7.17 9.34
C MET A 89 -1.50 -8.49 9.63
N GLU A 90 -1.13 -9.59 8.97
CA GLU A 90 -1.67 -10.93 9.23
C GLU A 90 -1.46 -11.36 10.68
N ASP A 91 -0.25 -11.20 11.21
CA ASP A 91 0.09 -11.52 12.61
C ASP A 91 -0.71 -10.66 13.60
N THR A 92 -0.95 -9.39 13.28
CA THR A 92 -1.74 -8.46 14.11
C THR A 92 -3.21 -8.88 14.14
N ILE A 93 -3.80 -9.19 12.99
CA ILE A 93 -5.19 -9.65 12.90
C ILE A 93 -5.38 -10.95 13.67
N PHE A 94 -4.45 -11.88 13.52
CA PHE A 94 -4.49 -13.13 14.28
C PHE A 94 -4.34 -12.92 15.78
N THR A 95 -3.54 -11.94 16.20
CA THR A 95 -3.39 -11.56 17.61
C THR A 95 -4.69 -10.95 18.16
N ILE A 96 -5.35 -10.06 17.41
CA ILE A 96 -6.64 -9.47 17.78
C ILE A 96 -7.70 -10.57 17.94
N SER A 97 -7.77 -11.50 16.99
CA SER A 97 -8.67 -12.66 17.05
C SER A 97 -8.44 -13.48 18.34
N LYS A 98 -7.19 -13.81 18.66
CA LYS A 98 -6.85 -14.51 19.91
C LYS A 98 -7.25 -13.76 21.17
N ILE A 99 -7.11 -12.43 21.18
CA ILE A 99 -7.51 -11.61 22.33
C ILE A 99 -9.03 -11.70 22.55
N ALA A 100 -9.83 -11.70 21.48
CA ALA A 100 -11.26 -11.91 21.57
C ALA A 100 -11.58 -13.31 22.15
N GLU A 101 -10.92 -14.36 21.65
CA GLU A 101 -11.12 -15.75 22.14
C GLU A 101 -10.73 -15.93 23.62
N ILE A 102 -9.74 -15.20 24.15
CA ILE A 102 -9.39 -15.26 25.58
C ILE A 102 -10.58 -14.85 26.48
N ARG A 103 -11.43 -13.94 26.01
CA ARG A 103 -12.62 -13.48 26.74
C ARG A 103 -13.79 -14.46 26.65
N ASP A 104 -13.76 -15.36 25.66
CA ASP A 104 -14.76 -16.40 25.41
C ASP A 104 -14.06 -17.76 25.19
N PRO A 105 -13.53 -18.40 26.25
CA PRO A 105 -12.71 -19.60 26.14
C PRO A 105 -13.39 -20.78 25.43
N TYR A 106 -14.73 -20.82 25.39
CA TYR A 106 -15.49 -21.82 24.65
C TYR A 106 -15.34 -21.70 23.13
N THR A 107 -14.85 -20.57 22.63
CA THR A 107 -14.67 -20.27 21.20
C THR A 107 -13.23 -20.41 20.73
N SER A 108 -12.36 -21.13 21.45
CA SER A 108 -10.98 -21.35 21.02
C SER A 108 -10.89 -21.94 19.60
N GLY A 109 -10.23 -21.21 18.70
CA GLY A 109 -10.11 -21.58 17.28
C GLY A 109 -11.41 -21.44 16.47
N HIS A 110 -12.51 -20.96 17.06
CA HIS A 110 -13.79 -20.76 16.39
C HIS A 110 -13.63 -19.79 15.22
N GLN A 111 -13.01 -18.63 15.45
CA GLN A 111 -12.88 -17.61 14.41
C GLN A 111 -12.06 -18.13 13.22
N LYS A 112 -11.02 -18.93 13.51
CA LYS A 112 -10.23 -19.61 12.48
C LYS A 112 -11.06 -20.63 11.69
N ASN A 113 -11.86 -21.44 12.36
CA ASN A 113 -12.72 -22.43 11.70
C ASN A 113 -13.79 -21.75 10.82
N VAL A 114 -14.44 -20.71 11.33
CA VAL A 114 -15.41 -19.90 10.56
C VAL A 114 -14.74 -19.29 9.34
N SER A 115 -13.53 -18.72 9.49
CA SER A 115 -12.76 -18.18 8.36
C SER A 115 -12.46 -19.25 7.30
N GLN A 116 -12.04 -20.44 7.70
CA GLN A 116 -11.78 -21.55 6.79
C GLN A 116 -13.05 -21.98 6.04
N ILE A 117 -14.16 -22.18 6.74
CA ILE A 117 -15.44 -22.58 6.13
C ILE A 117 -15.96 -21.48 5.20
N ALA A 118 -15.94 -20.22 5.62
CA ALA A 118 -16.40 -19.09 4.84
C ALA A 118 -15.59 -18.92 3.54
N THR A 119 -14.25 -19.05 3.62
CA THR A 119 -13.40 -19.01 2.42
C THR A 119 -13.66 -20.19 1.49
N PHE A 120 -13.91 -21.38 2.03
CA PHE A 120 -14.26 -22.55 1.22
C PHE A 120 -15.58 -22.36 0.48
N ILE A 121 -16.63 -21.88 1.18
CA ILE A 121 -17.92 -21.52 0.55
C ILE A 121 -17.70 -20.49 -0.57
N ALA A 122 -16.92 -19.44 -0.30
CA ALA A 122 -16.66 -18.38 -1.27
C ALA A 122 -15.89 -18.89 -2.52
N HIS A 123 -14.96 -19.84 -2.34
CA HIS A 123 -14.28 -20.52 -3.43
C HIS A 123 -15.23 -21.35 -4.29
N GLU A 124 -16.11 -22.15 -3.66
CA GLU A 124 -17.12 -22.95 -4.37
C GLU A 124 -18.12 -22.06 -5.13
N MET A 125 -18.42 -20.87 -4.60
CA MET A 125 -19.21 -19.83 -5.28
C MET A 125 -18.45 -19.08 -6.38
N LYS A 126 -17.17 -19.41 -6.62
CA LYS A 126 -16.29 -18.79 -7.63
C LYS A 126 -16.14 -17.29 -7.48
N LEU A 127 -16.09 -16.80 -6.24
CA LEU A 127 -15.85 -15.38 -5.99
C LEU A 127 -14.41 -14.97 -6.35
N PRO A 128 -14.17 -13.71 -6.74
CA PRO A 128 -12.82 -13.19 -6.96
C PRO A 128 -11.95 -13.35 -5.72
N GLN A 129 -10.66 -13.68 -5.91
CA GLN A 129 -9.72 -13.92 -4.81
C GLN A 129 -9.63 -12.75 -3.83
N ASP A 130 -9.75 -11.52 -4.32
CA ASP A 130 -9.78 -10.32 -3.50
C ASP A 130 -10.97 -10.29 -2.53
N LYS A 131 -12.17 -10.68 -2.98
CA LYS A 131 -13.35 -10.80 -2.10
C LYS A 131 -13.18 -11.91 -1.06
N ILE A 132 -12.58 -13.03 -1.46
CA ILE A 132 -12.30 -14.16 -0.56
C ILE A 132 -11.38 -13.72 0.57
N GLU A 133 -10.38 -12.89 0.27
CA GLU A 133 -9.51 -12.32 1.30
C GLU A 133 -10.26 -11.40 2.26
N GLY A 134 -11.15 -10.55 1.76
CA GLY A 134 -12.06 -9.75 2.61
C GLY A 134 -12.92 -10.59 3.54
N ILE A 135 -13.51 -11.69 3.03
CA ILE A 135 -14.26 -12.67 3.83
C ILE A 135 -13.36 -13.28 4.90
N ARG A 136 -12.17 -13.77 4.51
CA ARG A 136 -11.21 -14.41 5.41
C ARG A 136 -10.88 -13.51 6.61
N ILE A 137 -10.57 -12.25 6.34
CA ILE A 137 -10.20 -11.26 7.34
C ILE A 137 -11.40 -10.93 8.23
N ALA A 138 -12.56 -10.65 7.66
CA ALA A 138 -13.77 -10.34 8.43
C ALA A 138 -14.18 -11.52 9.33
N SER A 139 -14.13 -12.76 8.83
CA SER A 139 -14.39 -13.94 9.65
C SER A 139 -13.44 -14.10 10.84
N LEU A 140 -12.17 -13.68 10.72
CA LEU A 140 -11.22 -13.76 11.84
C LEU A 140 -11.54 -12.76 12.95
N VAL A 141 -12.28 -11.69 12.67
CA VAL A 141 -12.54 -10.60 13.62
C VAL A 141 -14.01 -10.34 13.88
N HIS A 142 -14.94 -11.12 13.29
CA HIS A 142 -16.38 -10.87 13.36
C HIS A 142 -16.92 -10.76 14.80
N ASP A 143 -16.31 -11.52 15.71
CA ASP A 143 -16.71 -11.60 17.11
C ASP A 143 -15.91 -10.66 18.04
N ILE A 144 -15.06 -9.76 17.50
CA ILE A 144 -14.21 -8.88 18.32
C ILE A 144 -14.99 -8.04 19.33
N GLY A 145 -16.26 -7.71 19.04
CA GLY A 145 -17.10 -6.94 19.95
C GLY A 145 -17.45 -7.66 21.24
N LYS A 146 -17.31 -8.99 21.31
CA LYS A 146 -17.56 -9.77 22.53
C LYS A 146 -16.63 -9.39 23.68
N ILE A 147 -15.50 -8.71 23.40
CA ILE A 147 -14.61 -8.17 24.44
C ILE A 147 -15.33 -7.22 25.42
N SER A 148 -16.40 -6.56 24.98
CA SER A 148 -17.20 -5.65 25.79
C SER A 148 -18.14 -6.35 26.77
N LEU A 149 -18.36 -7.66 26.59
CA LEU A 149 -19.32 -8.42 27.38
C LEU A 149 -18.67 -8.99 28.66
N PRO A 150 -19.44 -9.08 29.76
CA PRO A 150 -19.02 -9.80 30.96
C PRO A 150 -18.78 -11.28 30.68
N ALA A 151 -17.72 -11.83 31.26
CA ALA A 151 -17.37 -13.25 31.07
C ALA A 151 -18.45 -14.18 31.63
N GLU A 152 -19.18 -13.74 32.65
CA GLU A 152 -20.29 -14.46 33.28
C GLU A 152 -21.48 -14.65 32.33
N ILE A 153 -21.70 -13.71 31.40
CA ILE A 153 -22.75 -13.81 30.39
C ILE A 153 -22.29 -14.73 29.25
N LEU A 154 -21.06 -14.57 28.78
CA LEU A 154 -20.49 -15.39 27.69
C LEU A 154 -20.37 -16.87 28.08
N ASN A 155 -19.93 -17.14 29.31
CA ASN A 155 -19.62 -18.49 29.79
C ASN A 155 -20.78 -19.12 30.59
N LYS A 156 -21.99 -18.57 30.50
CA LYS A 156 -23.13 -19.05 31.29
C LYS A 156 -23.50 -20.49 30.87
N PRO A 157 -23.49 -21.48 31.78
CA PRO A 157 -23.76 -22.88 31.43
C PRO A 157 -25.26 -23.18 31.23
N THR A 158 -26.13 -22.19 31.47
CA THR A 158 -27.58 -22.29 31.32
C THR A 158 -28.07 -21.39 30.19
N LYS A 159 -29.31 -21.59 29.75
CA LYS A 159 -29.93 -20.71 28.76
C LYS A 159 -29.90 -19.26 29.26
N LEU A 160 -29.50 -18.37 28.37
CA LEU A 160 -29.57 -16.94 28.59
C LEU A 160 -31.03 -16.50 28.67
N SER A 161 -31.29 -15.57 29.58
CA SER A 161 -32.53 -14.79 29.56
C SER A 161 -32.59 -13.90 28.31
N GLU A 162 -33.78 -13.41 27.98
CA GLU A 162 -33.95 -12.50 26.83
C GLU A 162 -33.09 -11.23 26.96
N ILE A 163 -32.96 -10.70 28.17
CA ILE A 163 -32.14 -9.52 28.47
C ILE A 163 -30.65 -9.82 28.24
N GLU A 164 -30.15 -10.95 28.76
CA GLU A 164 -28.76 -11.36 28.58
C GLU A 164 -28.45 -11.63 27.10
N TYR A 165 -29.38 -12.28 26.37
CA TYR A 165 -29.21 -12.49 24.94
C TYR A 165 -29.23 -11.16 24.17
N SER A 166 -30.05 -10.20 24.57
CA SER A 166 -30.05 -8.86 23.98
C SER A 166 -28.71 -8.17 24.14
N LEU A 167 -28.06 -8.29 25.31
CA LEU A 167 -26.71 -7.75 25.53
C LEU A 167 -25.69 -8.42 24.60
N ILE A 168 -25.79 -9.74 24.38
CA ILE A 168 -24.88 -10.41 23.45
C ILE A 168 -25.00 -9.84 22.04
N LYS A 169 -26.21 -9.52 21.56
CA LYS A 169 -26.42 -8.99 20.20
C LYS A 169 -25.63 -7.71 19.93
N ASP A 170 -25.33 -6.93 20.96
CA ASP A 170 -24.60 -5.67 20.84
C ASP A 170 -23.15 -5.87 20.36
N HIS A 171 -22.59 -7.08 20.46
CA HIS A 171 -21.22 -7.35 20.00
C HIS A 171 -21.04 -7.03 18.51
N SER A 172 -22.06 -7.18 17.67
CA SER A 172 -21.93 -6.87 16.25
C SER A 172 -21.74 -5.36 16.03
N GLN A 173 -22.48 -4.54 16.79
CA GLN A 173 -22.35 -3.08 16.75
C GLN A 173 -21.02 -2.62 17.37
N VAL A 174 -20.63 -3.17 18.51
CA VAL A 174 -19.33 -2.87 19.14
C VAL A 174 -18.19 -3.27 18.21
N GLY A 175 -18.28 -4.43 17.54
CA GLY A 175 -17.28 -4.88 16.57
C GLY A 175 -17.16 -3.93 15.38
N TYR A 176 -18.29 -3.45 14.85
CA TYR A 176 -18.28 -2.39 13.84
C TYR A 176 -17.59 -1.12 14.34
N ASP A 177 -17.93 -0.66 15.54
CA ASP A 177 -17.39 0.59 16.11
C ASP A 177 -15.88 0.53 16.36
N VAL A 178 -15.36 -0.65 16.72
CA VAL A 178 -13.92 -0.90 16.86
C VAL A 178 -13.20 -0.93 15.50
N LEU A 179 -13.82 -1.52 14.49
CA LEU A 179 -13.17 -1.78 13.20
C LEU A 179 -13.34 -0.63 12.19
N LYS A 180 -14.36 0.22 12.32
CA LYS A 180 -14.70 1.27 11.33
C LYS A 180 -13.61 2.34 11.14
N SER A 181 -12.70 2.48 12.10
CA SER A 181 -11.58 3.43 12.01
C SER A 181 -10.38 2.86 11.24
N ILE A 182 -10.38 1.57 10.91
CA ILE A 182 -9.30 0.94 10.15
C ILE A 182 -9.66 0.96 8.66
N GLU A 183 -8.77 1.53 7.86
CA GLU A 183 -8.91 1.57 6.40
C GLU A 183 -8.51 0.22 5.78
N PHE A 184 -9.37 -0.77 5.95
CA PHE A 184 -9.21 -2.03 5.23
C PHE A 184 -9.53 -1.84 3.73
N PRO A 185 -8.88 -2.61 2.83
CA PRO A 185 -9.27 -2.66 1.42
C PRO A 185 -10.69 -3.20 1.19
N TRP A 186 -11.26 -3.88 2.19
CA TRP A 186 -12.58 -4.53 2.15
C TRP A 186 -13.49 -3.94 3.24
N PRO A 187 -14.83 -4.10 3.13
CA PRO A 187 -15.78 -3.52 4.08
C PRO A 187 -15.86 -4.30 5.41
N VAL A 188 -14.73 -4.64 6.02
CA VAL A 188 -14.59 -5.54 7.18
C VAL A 188 -15.52 -5.14 8.33
N ALA A 189 -15.57 -3.85 8.69
CA ALA A 189 -16.47 -3.37 9.74
C ALA A 189 -17.95 -3.66 9.41
N GLN A 190 -18.38 -3.40 8.17
CA GLN A 190 -19.76 -3.66 7.74
C GLN A 190 -20.08 -5.16 7.73
N LEU A 191 -19.12 -6.00 7.33
CA LEU A 191 -19.28 -7.46 7.38
C LEU A 191 -19.45 -7.94 8.83
N THR A 192 -18.64 -7.40 9.75
CA THR A 192 -18.78 -7.63 11.19
C THR A 192 -20.11 -7.12 11.73
N LEU A 193 -20.68 -6.03 11.20
CA LEU A 193 -22.00 -5.58 11.64
C LEU A 193 -23.11 -6.53 11.21
N GLN A 194 -23.01 -7.07 9.99
CA GLN A 194 -24.09 -7.79 9.33
C GLN A 194 -24.05 -9.32 9.48
N HIS A 195 -23.02 -9.89 10.09
CA HIS A 195 -22.82 -11.35 10.09
C HIS A 195 -23.92 -12.16 10.82
N HIS A 196 -24.77 -11.51 11.62
CA HIS A 196 -25.95 -12.10 12.24
C HIS A 196 -27.28 -11.70 11.59
N GLU A 197 -27.24 -10.91 10.51
CA GLU A 197 -28.42 -10.61 9.71
C GLU A 197 -28.96 -11.87 9.02
N ARG A 198 -30.28 -11.88 8.79
CA ARG A 198 -30.98 -13.04 8.22
C ARG A 198 -31.81 -12.61 7.03
N LEU A 199 -31.89 -13.44 5.99
CA LEU A 199 -32.58 -13.09 4.73
C LEU A 199 -34.03 -12.64 4.91
N ASN A 200 -34.72 -13.13 5.95
CA ASN A 200 -36.09 -12.80 6.30
C ASN A 200 -36.24 -11.54 7.20
N GLY A 201 -35.13 -10.92 7.62
CA GLY A 201 -35.10 -9.76 8.52
C GLY A 201 -35.26 -10.09 10.00
N SER A 202 -35.21 -11.36 10.40
CA SER A 202 -35.22 -11.73 11.82
C SER A 202 -33.84 -11.66 12.48
N GLY A 203 -32.84 -11.18 11.74
CA GLY A 203 -31.47 -10.99 12.22
C GLY A 203 -31.29 -9.70 13.01
N TYR A 204 -30.04 -9.39 13.31
CA TYR A 204 -29.65 -8.21 14.09
C TYR A 204 -28.26 -7.73 13.63
N PRO A 205 -27.86 -6.47 13.93
CA PRO A 205 -28.59 -5.47 14.73
C PRO A 205 -29.57 -4.60 13.95
N GLN A 206 -29.53 -4.60 12.62
CA GLN A 206 -30.29 -3.67 11.78
C GLN A 206 -31.58 -4.29 11.22
N GLY A 207 -31.71 -5.62 11.19
CA GLY A 207 -32.88 -6.32 10.67
C GLY A 207 -32.97 -6.26 9.14
N LEU A 208 -31.82 -6.27 8.47
CA LEU A 208 -31.70 -6.20 7.02
C LEU A 208 -32.31 -7.43 6.34
N LYS A 209 -32.74 -7.28 5.08
CA LYS A 209 -33.43 -8.33 4.33
C LYS A 209 -32.77 -8.57 2.98
N GLY A 210 -32.80 -9.83 2.54
CA GLY A 210 -32.42 -10.22 1.19
C GLY A 210 -31.07 -9.65 0.74
N GLU A 211 -31.13 -8.73 -0.22
CA GLU A 211 -29.96 -8.11 -0.88
C GLU A 211 -29.36 -6.93 -0.11
N ASP A 212 -30.03 -6.42 0.92
CA ASP A 212 -29.48 -5.38 1.80
C ASP A 212 -28.31 -5.93 2.65
N ILE A 213 -28.21 -7.25 2.77
CA ILE A 213 -27.12 -7.95 3.45
C ILE A 213 -26.01 -8.26 2.44
N LEU A 214 -24.80 -7.78 2.73
CA LEU A 214 -23.63 -8.07 1.92
C LEU A 214 -23.48 -9.58 1.72
N LEU A 215 -23.14 -9.99 0.50
CA LEU A 215 -22.98 -11.41 0.17
C LEU A 215 -21.94 -12.08 1.07
N GLU A 216 -20.84 -11.39 1.27
CA GLU A 216 -19.74 -11.77 2.14
C GLU A 216 -20.22 -11.98 3.58
N ALA A 217 -21.10 -11.10 4.11
CA ALA A 217 -21.66 -11.24 5.45
C ALA A 217 -22.61 -12.44 5.56
N ARG A 218 -23.39 -12.72 4.51
CA ARG A 218 -24.24 -13.93 4.43
C ARG A 218 -23.40 -15.20 4.48
N ILE A 219 -22.27 -15.23 3.77
CA ILE A 219 -21.34 -16.37 3.79
C ILE A 219 -20.77 -16.56 5.21
N ILE A 220 -20.34 -15.47 5.87
CA ILE A 220 -19.83 -15.52 7.25
C ILE A 220 -20.90 -16.02 8.21
N GLY A 221 -22.13 -15.50 8.11
CA GLY A 221 -23.24 -15.90 8.97
C GLY A 221 -23.66 -17.37 8.82
N VAL A 222 -23.50 -17.94 7.61
CA VAL A 222 -23.68 -19.38 7.38
C VAL A 222 -22.54 -20.19 8.00
N ALA A 223 -21.29 -19.75 7.81
CA ALA A 223 -20.11 -20.44 8.34
C ALA A 223 -19.99 -20.38 9.88
N GLY A 224 -20.50 -19.31 10.50
CA GLY A 224 -20.49 -19.08 11.95
C GLY A 224 -21.67 -19.67 12.71
N TYR A 225 -22.62 -20.29 12.01
CA TYR A 225 -23.73 -20.98 12.67
C TYR A 225 -23.22 -22.32 13.26
N PRO A 226 -23.47 -22.62 14.55
CA PRO A 226 -23.12 -23.92 15.13
C PRO A 226 -23.95 -25.07 14.55
#